data_AF-A0AA39IIX7-F1
#
_entry.id   AF-A0AA39IIX7-F1
#
_cell.length_a   1.000
_cell.length_b   1.000
_cell.length_c   1.000
_cell.angle_alpha   90.00
_cell.angle_beta   90.00
_cell.angle_gamma   90.00
#
_symmetry.space_group_name_H-M   'P 1'
#
loop_
_entity.id
_entity.type
_entity.pdbx_description
1 polymer ?
#
loop_
_entity_poly.entity_id
_entity_poly.type
_entity_poly.pdbx_seq_one_letter_code
_entity_poly.pdbx_strand_id
1 'polypeptide(L)'
;MLNTLHAMEISNSTPSTKWLLKMICQQDLPERSESVLLVVALLPSKSPEVYNKMFRKVKETLVAEFGDIGQRKRFHFDMEVAAMNACRQVFNESRVTTCYFHFAKNIMDKVHRMGLRDYYADMRNPGFYNWLRTLIGSALLPRDLFDNRIWPYIEQNVPTRDVRK
;
A
#
# COMPACT_ATOMS: atom_id res chain seq x y z
N MET A 1 -18.86 -9.38 -10.33
CA MET A 1 -17.52 -9.94 -10.64
C MET A 1 -16.52 -9.24 -9.70
N LEU A 2 -15.72 -9.98 -8.92
CA LEU A 2 -14.78 -9.40 -7.95
C LEU A 2 -13.66 -8.64 -8.69
N ASN A 3 -13.62 -7.31 -8.61
CA ASN A 3 -12.71 -6.51 -9.44
C ASN A 3 -11.43 -6.06 -8.70
N THR A 4 -11.51 -5.77 -7.39
CA THR A 4 -10.37 -5.25 -6.62
C THR A 4 -10.30 -5.85 -5.22
N LEU A 5 -9.11 -6.26 -4.78
CA LEU A 5 -8.82 -6.76 -3.44
C LEU A 5 -7.77 -5.84 -2.78
N HIS A 6 -8.08 -5.30 -1.63
CA HIS A 6 -7.17 -4.56 -0.77
C HIS A 6 -6.69 -5.48 0.36
N ALA A 7 -5.42 -5.87 0.35
CA ALA A 7 -4.80 -6.52 1.50
C ALA A 7 -4.22 -5.42 2.39
N MET A 8 -4.88 -5.14 3.51
CA MET A 8 -4.45 -4.14 4.49
C MET A 8 -3.95 -4.83 5.76
N GLU A 9 -2.70 -4.62 6.11
CA GLU A 9 -2.19 -4.98 7.43
C GLU A 9 -2.65 -3.91 8.44
N ILE A 10 -3.03 -4.35 9.65
CA ILE A 10 -3.18 -3.48 10.81
C ILE A 10 -2.35 -4.10 11.93
N SER A 11 -1.25 -3.45 12.28
CA SER A 11 -0.30 -3.96 13.27
C SER A 11 -0.81 -3.85 14.72
N ASN A 12 -0.46 -4.89 15.50
CA ASN A 12 -0.38 -5.03 16.95
C ASN A 12 -1.66 -5.32 17.76
N SER A 13 -1.76 -6.58 18.21
CA SER A 13 -2.41 -6.93 19.47
C SER A 13 -1.56 -7.93 20.28
N THR A 14 -0.85 -7.40 21.30
CA THR A 14 -0.41 -8.08 22.55
C THR A 14 0.62 -9.26 22.48
N PRO A 15 1.27 -9.63 23.60
CA PRO A 15 2.71 -9.96 23.66
C PRO A 15 3.13 -11.38 23.26
N SER A 16 2.23 -12.20 22.71
CA SER A 16 2.62 -13.38 21.95
C SER A 16 2.55 -13.00 20.47
N THR A 17 3.67 -12.59 19.87
CA THR A 17 3.75 -11.88 18.57
C THR A 17 2.99 -12.60 17.44
N LYS A 18 1.70 -12.30 17.30
CA LYS A 18 0.83 -12.74 16.21
C LYS A 18 0.55 -11.53 15.33
N TRP A 19 0.67 -11.73 14.03
CA TRP A 19 0.49 -10.68 13.02
C TRP A 19 -0.91 -10.77 12.44
N LEU A 20 -1.63 -9.65 12.41
CA LEU A 20 -2.98 -9.59 11.88
C LEU A 20 -2.97 -9.10 10.44
N LEU A 21 -3.44 -9.94 9.53
CA LEU A 21 -3.66 -9.58 8.13
C LEU A 21 -5.16 -9.49 7.86
N LYS A 22 -5.58 -8.38 7.23
CA LYS A 22 -6.95 -8.21 6.75
C LYS A 22 -6.96 -8.11 5.22
N MET A 23 -7.86 -8.84 4.58
CA MET A 23 -8.13 -8.67 3.15
C MET A 23 -9.55 -8.13 3.00
N ILE A 24 -9.67 -6.96 2.41
CA ILE A 24 -10.91 -6.27 2.10
C ILE A 24 -11.10 -6.36 0.59
N CYS A 25 -12.25 -6.80 0.13
CA CYS A 25 -12.60 -6.73 -1.29
C CYS A 25 -13.38 -5.47 -1.57
N GLN A 26 -12.97 -4.74 -2.60
CA GLN A 26 -13.82 -3.72 -3.22
C GLN A 26 -14.49 -4.31 -4.46
N GLN A 27 -15.81 -4.24 -4.48
CA GLN A 27 -16.64 -4.67 -5.61
C GLN A 27 -17.36 -3.47 -6.17
N ASP A 28 -17.31 -3.31 -7.50
CA ASP A 28 -18.09 -2.31 -8.21
C ASP A 28 -19.37 -3.00 -8.72
N LEU A 29 -20.50 -2.67 -8.11
CA LEU A 29 -21.83 -3.07 -8.52
C LEU A 29 -22.41 -1.99 -9.45
N PRO A 30 -23.45 -2.29 -10.25
CA PRO A 30 -24.00 -1.34 -11.22
C PRO A 30 -24.36 0.03 -10.65
N GLU A 31 -24.81 0.09 -9.39
CA GLU A 31 -25.29 1.32 -8.75
C GLU A 31 -24.36 1.86 -7.65
N ARG A 32 -23.38 1.08 -7.19
CA ARG A 32 -22.51 1.46 -6.08
C ARG A 32 -21.24 0.62 -6.02
N SER A 33 -20.21 1.15 -5.35
CA SER A 33 -19.07 0.36 -4.92
C SER A 33 -19.25 -0.03 -3.45
N GLU A 34 -18.90 -1.27 -3.12
CA GLU A 34 -18.90 -1.78 -1.75
C GLU A 34 -17.53 -2.30 -1.35
N SER A 35 -17.22 -2.19 -0.06
CA SER A 35 -16.03 -2.78 0.55
C SER A 35 -16.43 -3.81 1.59
N VAL A 36 -15.97 -5.06 1.41
CA VAL A 36 -16.32 -6.20 2.27
C VAL A 36 -15.06 -6.81 2.86
N LEU A 37 -15.02 -7.00 4.17
CA LEU A 37 -13.95 -7.76 4.83
C LEU A 37 -14.07 -9.23 4.44
N LEU A 38 -13.11 -9.74 3.65
CA LEU A 38 -13.09 -11.13 3.19
C LEU A 38 -12.32 -12.06 4.12
N VAL A 39 -11.14 -11.63 4.57
CA VAL A 39 -10.23 -12.48 5.33
C VAL A 39 -9.68 -11.72 6.52
N VAL A 40 -9.70 -12.39 7.67
CA VAL A 40 -8.96 -11.99 8.86
C VAL A 40 -8.07 -13.17 9.23
N ALA A 41 -6.75 -12.99 9.18
CA ALA A 41 -5.78 -14.03 9.47
C ALA A 41 -4.83 -13.61 10.59
N LEU A 42 -4.68 -14.47 11.59
CA LEU A 42 -3.64 -14.38 12.61
C LEU A 42 -2.46 -15.24 12.19
N LEU A 43 -1.33 -14.61 11.93
CA LEU A 43 -0.13 -15.24 11.40
C LEU A 43 0.93 -15.39 12.49
N PRO A 44 1.60 -16.55 12.58
CA PRO A 44 2.67 -16.77 13.55
C PRO A 44 3.95 -15.99 13.22
N SER A 45 4.15 -15.57 11.97
CA SER A 45 5.28 -14.73 11.56
C SER A 45 4.97 -14.02 10.23
N LYS A 46 5.82 -13.07 9.85
CA LYS A 46 5.81 -12.38 8.55
C LYS A 46 6.71 -13.06 7.50
N SER A 47 7.01 -14.35 7.67
CA SER A 47 7.88 -15.06 6.73
C SER A 47 7.18 -15.31 5.38
N PRO A 48 7.94 -15.34 4.26
CA PRO A 48 7.39 -15.70 2.95
C PRO A 48 6.62 -17.03 2.95
N GLU A 49 7.07 -18.01 3.74
CA GLU A 49 6.45 -19.33 3.86
C GLU A 49 5.06 -19.25 4.49
N VAL A 50 4.93 -18.45 5.56
CA VAL A 50 3.64 -18.23 6.23
C VAL A 50 2.68 -17.48 5.33
N TYR A 51 3.12 -16.43 4.62
CA TYR A 51 2.27 -15.74 3.67
C TYR A 51 1.84 -16.64 2.50
N ASN A 52 2.76 -17.45 1.95
CA ASN A 52 2.43 -18.40 0.88
C ASN A 52 1.36 -19.40 1.33
N LYS A 53 1.54 -19.99 2.52
CA LYS A 53 0.55 -20.92 3.09
C LYS A 53 -0.80 -20.24 3.27
N MET A 54 -0.83 -19.02 3.80
CA MET A 54 -2.06 -18.25 3.99
C MET A 54 -2.75 -17.96 2.65
N PHE A 55 -2.04 -17.40 1.66
CA PHE A 55 -2.66 -17.04 0.38
C PHE A 55 -3.16 -18.26 -0.39
N ARG A 56 -2.45 -19.40 -0.35
CA ARG A 56 -2.93 -20.65 -0.94
C ARG A 56 -4.24 -21.07 -0.29
N LYS A 57 -4.30 -21.05 1.05
CA LYS A 57 -5.52 -21.42 1.78
C LYS A 57 -6.69 -20.50 1.44
N VAL A 58 -6.44 -19.19 1.34
CA VAL A 58 -7.46 -18.22 0.90
C VAL A 58 -7.96 -18.55 -0.51
N LYS A 59 -7.06 -18.79 -1.47
CA LYS A 59 -7.44 -19.13 -2.85
C LYS A 59 -8.27 -20.42 -2.91
N GLU A 60 -7.81 -21.47 -2.23
CA GLU A 60 -8.50 -22.76 -2.14
C GLU A 60 -9.90 -22.60 -1.56
N THR A 61 -10.04 -21.87 -0.44
CA THR A 61 -11.34 -21.60 0.19
C THR A 61 -12.25 -20.80 -0.73
N LEU A 62 -11.75 -19.73 -1.37
CA LEU A 62 -12.57 -18.94 -2.29
C LEU A 62 -13.05 -19.77 -3.50
N VAL A 63 -12.21 -20.65 -4.04
CA VAL A 63 -12.59 -21.54 -5.14
C VAL A 63 -13.61 -22.60 -4.70
N ALA A 64 -13.44 -23.16 -3.50
CA ALA A 64 -14.37 -24.14 -2.96
C ALA A 64 -15.77 -23.54 -2.72
N GLU A 65 -15.85 -22.32 -2.21
CA GLU A 65 -17.12 -21.65 -1.88
C GLU A 65 -17.82 -21.03 -3.10
N PHE A 66 -17.05 -20.45 -4.03
CA PHE A 66 -17.61 -19.63 -5.12
C PHE A 66 -17.33 -20.18 -6.52
N GLY A 67 -16.61 -21.30 -6.65
CA GLY A 67 -16.20 -21.87 -7.93
C GLY A 67 -15.10 -21.05 -8.60
N ASP A 68 -15.27 -20.72 -9.89
CA ASP A 68 -14.30 -19.88 -10.59
C ASP A 68 -14.37 -18.43 -10.11
N ILE A 69 -13.34 -18.03 -9.37
CA ILE A 69 -13.20 -16.67 -8.85
C ILE A 69 -12.62 -15.70 -9.90
N GLY A 70 -12.29 -16.18 -11.09
CA GLY A 70 -11.63 -15.44 -12.16
C GLY A 70 -10.14 -15.20 -11.91
N GLN A 71 -9.38 -15.04 -12.98
CA GLN A 71 -7.91 -15.05 -12.91
C GLN A 71 -7.27 -13.68 -12.62
N ARG A 72 -7.93 -12.59 -13.04
CA ARG A 72 -7.40 -11.23 -12.97
C ARG A 72 -8.02 -10.44 -11.82
N LYS A 73 -7.26 -10.24 -10.76
CA LYS A 73 -7.59 -9.32 -9.65
C LYS A 73 -6.54 -8.24 -9.53
N ARG A 74 -6.87 -7.16 -8.82
CA ARG A 74 -5.91 -6.16 -8.38
C ARG A 74 -5.73 -6.29 -6.87
N PHE A 75 -4.50 -6.48 -6.42
CA PHE A 75 -4.15 -6.49 -5.01
C PHE A 75 -3.41 -5.20 -4.63
N HIS A 76 -3.83 -4.56 -3.55
CA HIS A 76 -3.12 -3.44 -2.93
C HIS A 76 -2.52 -3.87 -1.60
N PHE A 77 -1.21 -3.64 -1.41
CA PHE A 77 -0.46 -3.98 -0.20
C PHE A 77 0.12 -2.73 0.47
N ASP A 78 0.40 -2.83 1.77
CA ASP A 78 1.08 -1.82 2.58
C ASP A 78 2.62 -1.79 2.43
N MET A 79 3.13 -2.30 1.30
CA MET A 79 4.56 -2.46 0.99
C MET A 79 5.30 -3.58 1.74
N GLU A 80 4.60 -4.49 2.41
CA GLU A 80 5.20 -5.73 2.94
C GLU A 80 5.65 -6.66 1.80
N VAL A 81 6.95 -6.64 1.48
CA VAL A 81 7.52 -7.33 0.31
C VAL A 81 7.28 -8.83 0.34
N ALA A 82 7.38 -9.46 1.52
CA ALA A 82 7.14 -10.90 1.67
C ALA A 82 5.70 -11.27 1.28
N ALA A 83 4.71 -10.48 1.74
CA ALA A 83 3.31 -10.67 1.41
C ALA A 83 3.03 -10.41 -0.08
N MET A 84 3.59 -9.35 -0.65
CA MET A 84 3.46 -9.04 -2.08
C MET A 84 4.00 -10.17 -2.96
N ASN A 85 5.16 -10.72 -2.63
CA ASN A 85 5.77 -11.80 -3.39
C ASN A 85 5.00 -13.12 -3.26
N ALA A 86 4.55 -13.48 -2.06
CA ALA A 86 3.69 -14.64 -1.86
C ALA A 86 2.37 -14.52 -2.63
N CYS A 87 1.76 -13.33 -2.65
CA CYS A 87 0.55 -13.08 -3.44
C CYS A 87 0.79 -13.25 -4.94
N ARG A 88 1.91 -12.72 -5.47
CA ARG A 88 2.29 -12.92 -6.89
C ARG A 88 2.49 -14.40 -7.24
N GLN A 89 2.99 -15.21 -6.32
CA GLN A 89 3.18 -16.64 -6.54
C GLN A 89 1.83 -17.38 -6.60
N VAL A 90 0.87 -17.02 -5.73
CA VAL A 90 -0.43 -17.71 -5.63
C VAL A 90 -1.47 -17.20 -6.63
N PHE A 91 -1.48 -15.89 -6.88
CA PHE A 91 -2.37 -15.17 -7.81
C PHE A 91 -1.55 -14.58 -8.97
N ASN A 92 -0.87 -15.45 -9.72
CA ASN A 92 0.09 -15.10 -10.77
C ASN A 92 -0.45 -14.22 -11.91
N GLU A 93 -1.74 -14.33 -12.25
CA GLU A 93 -2.39 -13.49 -13.27
C GLU A 93 -2.93 -12.16 -12.73
N SER A 94 -2.84 -11.95 -11.41
CA SER A 94 -3.33 -10.75 -10.75
C SER A 94 -2.27 -9.66 -10.65
N ARG A 95 -2.71 -8.40 -10.70
CA ARG A 95 -1.83 -7.24 -10.56
C ARG A 95 -1.60 -6.95 -9.08
N VAL A 96 -0.36 -7.06 -8.64
CA VAL A 96 0.06 -6.71 -7.27
C VAL A 96 0.69 -5.31 -7.25
N THR A 97 0.08 -4.40 -6.51
CA THR A 97 0.50 -3.00 -6.38
C THR A 97 0.55 -2.56 -4.91
N THR A 98 1.18 -1.42 -4.67
CA THR A 98 1.17 -0.75 -3.37
C THR A 98 -0.14 0.02 -3.17
N CYS A 99 -0.60 0.11 -1.93
CA CYS A 99 -1.67 0.99 -1.50
C CYS A 99 -1.13 2.43 -1.40
N TYR A 100 -1.63 3.33 -2.24
CA TYR A 100 -1.23 4.74 -2.25
C TYR A 100 -1.41 5.42 -0.87
N PHE A 101 -2.48 5.09 -0.15
CA PHE A 101 -2.73 5.62 1.18
C PHE A 101 -1.61 5.27 2.17
N HIS A 102 -1.21 3.99 2.23
CA HIS A 102 -0.11 3.55 3.10
C HIS A 102 1.24 4.12 2.67
N PHE A 103 1.49 4.24 1.35
CA PHE A 103 2.67 4.90 0.83
C PHE A 103 2.75 6.37 1.29
N ALA A 104 1.70 7.16 1.07
CA ALA A 104 1.64 8.56 1.48
C ALA A 104 1.77 8.70 3.00
N LYS A 105 1.07 7.84 3.77
CA LYS A 105 1.17 7.82 5.23
C LYS A 105 2.60 7.54 5.69
N ASN A 106 3.29 6.56 5.11
CA ASN A 106 4.66 6.21 5.52
C ASN A 106 5.65 7.36 5.27
N ILE A 107 5.46 8.13 4.18
CA ILE A 107 6.22 9.36 3.93
C ILE A 107 5.92 10.41 5.02
N MET A 108 4.64 10.66 5.33
CA MET A 108 4.27 11.63 6.37
C MET A 108 4.73 11.22 7.77
N ASP A 109 4.69 9.94 8.10
CA ASP A 109 5.24 9.41 9.36
C ASP A 109 6.75 9.64 9.42
N LYS A 110 7.47 9.51 8.29
CA LYS A 110 8.92 9.80 8.24
C LYS A 110 9.18 11.29 8.44
N VAL A 111 8.40 12.17 7.80
CA VAL A 111 8.46 13.63 8.01
C VAL A 111 8.27 13.97 9.49
N HIS A 112 7.28 13.36 10.13
CA HIS A 112 7.02 13.54 11.56
C HIS A 112 8.19 13.05 12.42
N ARG A 113 8.70 11.83 12.19
CA ARG A 113 9.86 11.27 12.94
C ARG A 113 11.14 12.09 12.77
N MET A 114 11.26 12.84 11.68
CA MET A 114 12.39 13.74 11.43
C MET A 114 12.20 15.14 12.05
N GLY A 115 11.09 15.40 12.74
CA GLY A 115 10.80 16.72 13.33
C GLY A 115 10.45 17.79 12.28
N LEU A 116 10.08 17.39 11.07
CA LEU A 116 9.81 18.30 9.95
C LEU A 116 8.33 18.72 9.86
N ARG A 117 7.52 18.43 10.89
CA ARG A 117 6.07 18.72 10.89
C ARG A 117 5.79 20.22 10.76
N ASP A 118 6.51 21.05 11.51
CA ASP A 118 6.29 22.51 11.48
C ASP A 118 6.79 23.10 10.16
N TYR A 119 7.88 22.58 9.61
CA TYR A 119 8.38 23.01 8.31
C TYR A 119 7.39 22.63 7.18
N TYR A 120 6.74 21.47 7.27
CA TYR A 120 5.67 21.08 6.36
C TYR A 120 4.43 21.96 6.50
N ALA A 121 4.14 22.45 7.71
CA ALA A 121 2.97 23.27 8.01
C ALA A 121 3.16 24.77 7.75
N ASP A 122 4.39 25.24 7.50
CA ASP A 122 4.66 26.67 7.27
C ASP A 122 4.19 27.13 5.88
N MET A 123 2.92 27.55 5.82
CA MET A 123 2.31 28.05 4.59
C MET A 123 2.86 29.41 4.13
N ARG A 124 3.70 30.09 4.92
CA ARG A 124 4.40 31.31 4.49
C ARG A 124 5.59 30.97 3.58
N ASN A 125 6.14 29.75 3.70
CA ASN A 125 7.15 29.20 2.82
C ASN A 125 6.77 27.77 2.41
N PRO A 126 5.83 27.62 1.44
CA PRO A 126 5.28 26.32 1.08
C PRO A 126 6.22 25.45 0.25
N GLY A 127 7.50 25.80 0.10
CA GLY A 127 8.46 25.06 -0.73
C GLY A 127 8.56 23.59 -0.33
N PHE A 128 8.68 23.32 0.98
CA PHE A 128 8.72 21.95 1.50
C PHE A 128 7.39 21.21 1.37
N TYR A 129 6.27 21.90 1.61
CA TYR A 129 4.94 21.35 1.38
C TYR A 129 4.77 20.92 -0.08
N ASN A 130 5.03 21.81 -1.04
CA ASN A 130 4.86 21.57 -2.47
C ASN A 130 5.79 20.46 -2.98
N TRP A 131 7.05 20.47 -2.54
CA TRP A 131 8.02 19.43 -2.88
C TRP A 131 7.57 18.05 -2.39
N LEU A 132 7.15 17.94 -1.12
CA LEU A 132 6.69 16.67 -0.55
C LEU A 132 5.40 16.17 -1.21
N ARG A 133 4.46 17.06 -1.51
CA ARG A 133 3.22 16.72 -2.23
C ARG A 133 3.49 16.29 -3.67
N THR A 134 4.48 16.88 -4.33
CA THR A 134 4.95 16.45 -5.65
C THR A 134 5.51 15.03 -5.57
N LEU A 135 6.40 14.76 -4.61
CA LEU A 135 6.94 13.42 -4.38
C LEU A 135 5.83 12.39 -4.12
N ILE A 136 4.89 12.68 -3.21
CA ILE A 136 3.79 11.75 -2.91
C ILE A 136 2.89 11.54 -4.14
N GLY A 137 2.47 12.62 -4.80
CA GLY A 137 1.59 12.54 -5.97
C GLY A 137 2.22 11.85 -7.18
N SER A 138 3.55 11.89 -7.28
CA SER A 138 4.29 11.27 -8.37
C SER A 138 4.10 9.75 -8.47
N ALA A 139 3.72 9.09 -7.38
CA ALA A 139 3.40 7.66 -7.37
C ALA A 139 2.20 7.27 -8.23
N LEU A 140 1.40 8.25 -8.66
CA LEU A 140 0.24 8.05 -9.54
C LEU A 140 0.57 8.29 -11.02
N LEU A 141 1.79 8.70 -11.34
CA LEU A 141 2.20 9.02 -12.70
C LEU A 141 2.70 7.77 -13.45
N PRO A 142 2.62 7.76 -14.79
CA PRO A 142 3.32 6.76 -15.59
C PRO A 142 4.81 6.73 -15.26
N ARG A 143 5.40 5.52 -15.25
CA ARG A 143 6.82 5.32 -14.91
C ARG A 143 7.74 6.21 -15.75
N ASP A 144 7.53 6.26 -17.06
CA ASP A 144 8.36 7.06 -17.96
C ASP A 144 8.34 8.56 -17.61
N LEU A 145 7.17 9.09 -17.28
CA LEU A 145 7.02 10.47 -16.84
C LEU A 145 7.72 10.72 -15.50
N PHE A 146 7.62 9.76 -14.57
CA PHE A 146 8.32 9.83 -13.29
C PHE A 146 9.83 9.86 -13.48
N ASP A 147 10.39 8.87 -14.17
CA ASP A 147 11.82 8.68 -14.34
C ASP A 147 12.45 9.83 -15.14
N ASN A 148 11.82 10.28 -16.23
CA ASN A 148 12.41 11.25 -17.16
C ASN A 148 12.17 12.71 -16.81
N ARG A 149 11.11 13.04 -16.04
CA ARG A 149 10.72 14.44 -15.78
C ARG A 149 10.61 14.77 -14.30
N ILE A 150 9.95 13.93 -13.53
CA ILE A 150 9.60 14.25 -12.14
C ILE A 150 10.77 13.98 -11.20
N TRP A 151 11.46 12.85 -11.34
CA TRP A 151 12.61 12.52 -10.51
C TRP A 151 13.74 13.56 -10.61
N PRO A 152 14.19 13.97 -11.81
CA PRO A 152 15.20 15.03 -11.93
C PRO A 152 14.75 16.35 -11.28
N TYR A 153 13.47 16.72 -11.43
CA TYR A 153 12.91 17.90 -10.78
C TYR A 153 12.96 17.79 -9.25
N ILE A 154 12.53 16.67 -8.68
CA ILE A 154 12.55 16.44 -7.22
C ILE A 154 13.97 16.51 -6.67
N GLU A 155 14.93 15.88 -7.35
CA GLU A 155 16.33 15.82 -6.96
C GLU A 155 17.00 17.20 -7.00
N GLN A 156 16.72 18.01 -8.01
CA GLN A 156 17.31 19.35 -8.17
C GLN A 156 16.67 20.41 -7.27
N ASN A 157 15.42 20.20 -6.83
CA ASN A 157 14.64 21.19 -6.09
C ASN A 157 14.42 20.81 -4.62
N VAL A 158 15.38 20.11 -3.99
CA VAL A 158 15.31 19.77 -2.56
C VAL A 158 15.27 21.06 -1.72
N PRO A 159 14.20 21.28 -0.93
CA PRO A 159 14.06 22.50 -0.15
C PRO A 159 15.10 22.56 0.98
N THR A 160 15.83 23.66 1.06
CA THR A 160 16.71 23.95 2.18
C THR A 160 15.90 24.61 3.30
N ARG A 161 16.03 24.08 4.52
CA ARG A 161 15.54 24.79 5.70
C ARG A 161 16.40 26.03 5.88
N ASP A 162 15.81 27.20 5.69
CA ASP A 162 16.49 28.45 6.00
C ASP A 162 16.65 28.50 7.53
N VAL A 163 17.85 28.20 8.04
CA VAL A 163 18.13 28.13 9.49
C VAL A 163 18.22 29.53 10.11
N ARG A 164 17.97 30.60 9.34
CA ARG A 164 17.99 31.97 9.84
C ARG A 164 16.66 32.32 10.50
N LYS A 165 16.60 32.09 11.81
CA LYS A 165 15.99 32.98 12.82
C LYS A 165 16.34 32.50 14.22
#